data_AF-A0A8S1DP39-F1
#
_entry.id   AF-A0A8S1DP39-F1
#
_cell.length_a   1.000
_cell.length_b   1.000
_cell.length_c   1.000
_cell.angle_alpha   90.00
_cell.angle_beta   90.00
_cell.angle_gamma   90.00
#
_symmetry.space_group_name_H-M   'P 1'
#
loop_
_entity.id
_entity.type
_entity.pdbx_description
1 polymer ?
#
loop_
_entity_poly.entity_id
_entity_poly.type
_entity_poly.pdbx_seq_one_letter_code
_entity_poly.pdbx_strand_id
1 'polypeptide(L)'
;MEESDPESSLESDSNQERQKVPDSPYYFGQTNSTLIPDRVRLKNLSKEIDAMLKTLAKMKKELKVKRNRRRRAEQKIETKKRKIENRKELLDHRPNKITRQPKKIPVPKNANERRYRMRQT
;
A
#
# COMPACT_ATOMS: atom_id res chain seq x y z
N MET A 1 -1.57 -7.04 66.17
CA MET A 1 -2.38 -7.76 65.17
C MET A 1 -1.79 -7.33 63.84
N GLU A 2 -0.69 -7.93 63.38
CA GLU A 2 -0.62 -9.30 62.81
C GLU A 2 -1.76 -9.48 61.79
N GLU A 3 -1.55 -9.78 60.51
CA GLU A 3 -0.63 -10.79 59.97
C GLU A 3 -0.11 -10.37 58.57
N SER A 4 1.07 -10.91 58.25
CA SER A 4 1.66 -10.92 56.92
C SER A 4 1.26 -12.22 56.24
N ASP A 5 0.81 -12.19 54.99
CA ASP A 5 0.72 -13.40 54.17
C ASP A 5 1.80 -13.36 53.07
N PRO A 6 2.80 -14.26 53.12
CA PRO A 6 3.70 -14.55 52.02
C PRO A 6 3.17 -15.71 51.18
N GLU A 7 3.88 -16.01 50.08
CA GLU A 7 3.75 -17.22 49.25
C GLU A 7 2.84 -17.13 48.01
N SER A 8 3.33 -16.36 47.04
CA SER A 8 3.18 -16.72 45.63
C SER A 8 4.15 -17.87 45.33
N SER A 9 3.67 -19.11 45.54
CA SER A 9 4.36 -20.33 45.11
C SER A 9 4.28 -20.44 43.59
N LEU A 10 5.35 -19.99 42.92
CA LEU A 10 5.68 -20.39 41.55
C LEU A 10 6.10 -21.86 41.57
N GLU A 11 5.15 -22.78 41.52
CA GLU A 11 5.39 -24.17 41.16
C GLU A 11 5.86 -24.24 39.71
N SER A 12 7.17 -24.08 39.53
CA SER A 12 7.85 -24.42 38.30
C SER A 12 7.97 -25.94 38.28
N ASP A 13 7.04 -26.60 37.58
CA ASP A 13 7.11 -28.00 37.15
C ASP A 13 8.31 -28.21 36.21
N SER A 14 9.50 -28.10 36.80
CA SER A 14 10.75 -28.49 36.20
C SER A 14 11.01 -29.92 36.64
N ASN A 15 10.79 -30.87 35.73
CA ASN A 15 11.30 -32.24 35.82
C ASN A 15 12.84 -32.20 35.88
N GLN A 16 13.40 -31.80 37.02
CA GLN A 16 14.81 -31.88 37.35
C GLN A 16 15.02 -33.19 38.11
N GLU A 17 15.61 -34.18 37.46
CA GLU A 17 16.20 -35.32 38.16
C GLU A 17 17.34 -34.79 39.04
N ARG A 18 17.09 -34.69 40.34
CA ARG A 18 18.08 -34.26 41.34
C ARG A 18 18.92 -35.46 41.73
N GLN A 19 20.19 -35.48 41.36
CA GLN A 19 21.14 -36.49 41.84
C GLN A 19 21.72 -36.05 43.20
N LYS A 20 21.69 -36.96 44.17
CA LYS A 20 22.26 -36.77 45.51
C LYS A 20 23.78 -36.93 45.43
N VAL A 21 24.52 -35.96 45.97
CA VAL A 21 25.97 -36.07 46.08
C VAL A 21 26.31 -36.95 47.29
N PRO A 22 27.19 -37.97 47.17
CA PRO A 22 27.60 -38.79 48.31
C PRO A 22 28.23 -37.93 49.42
N ASP A 23 27.87 -38.21 50.66
CA ASP A 23 28.35 -37.54 51.88
C ASP A 23 28.12 -36.02 51.96
N SER A 24 27.23 -35.48 51.13
CA SER A 24 26.83 -34.07 51.14
C SER A 24 25.32 -33.93 51.28
N PRO A 25 24.84 -32.97 52.11
CA PRO A 25 23.41 -32.68 52.21
C PRO A 25 22.85 -31.95 50.97
N TYR A 26 23.71 -31.58 50.01
CA TYR A 26 23.34 -30.81 48.83
C TYR A 26 23.01 -31.71 47.64
N TYR A 27 21.96 -31.33 46.90
CA TYR A 27 21.56 -31.96 45.63
C TYR A 27 22.06 -31.12 44.46
N PHE A 28 22.57 -31.77 43.42
CA PHE A 28 22.90 -31.09 42.18
C PHE A 28 21.75 -31.28 41.18
N GLY A 29 21.24 -30.17 40.64
CA GLY A 29 20.24 -30.21 39.58
C GLY A 29 20.94 -30.40 38.23
N GLN A 30 20.78 -31.55 37.60
CA GLN A 30 21.15 -31.70 36.19
C GLN A 30 20.05 -31.08 35.35
N THR A 31 20.34 -29.97 34.66
CA THR A 31 19.45 -29.53 33.58
C THR A 31 19.68 -30.46 32.40
N ASN A 32 18.65 -31.21 32.03
CA ASN A 32 18.61 -32.00 30.80
C ASN A 32 18.53 -31.06 29.57
N SER A 33 19.50 -30.16 29.41
CA SER A 33 19.69 -29.41 28.18
C SER A 33 20.23 -30.41 27.18
N THR A 34 19.39 -30.81 26.21
CA THR A 34 19.80 -31.63 25.07
C THR A 34 21.03 -30.99 24.45
N LEU A 35 22.21 -31.55 24.75
CA LEU A 35 23.51 -31.00 24.38
C LEU A 35 23.73 -31.29 22.90
N ILE A 36 23.00 -30.56 22.04
CA ILE A 36 23.27 -30.58 20.61
C ILE A 36 24.72 -30.09 20.47
N PRO A 37 25.64 -30.89 19.91
CA PRO A 37 27.03 -30.48 19.76
C PRO A 37 27.07 -29.14 19.04
N ASP A 38 27.89 -28.19 19.51
CA ASP A 38 27.91 -26.82 18.97
C ASP A 38 28.11 -26.80 17.44
N ARG A 39 28.81 -27.80 16.89
CA ARG A 39 28.98 -27.99 15.44
C ARG A 39 27.66 -28.23 14.68
N VAL A 40 26.70 -28.93 15.27
CA VAL A 40 25.37 -29.17 14.67
C VAL A 40 24.52 -27.90 14.77
N ARG A 41 24.57 -27.19 15.90
CA ARG A 41 23.90 -25.88 16.07
C ARG A 41 24.39 -24.87 15.03
N LEU A 42 25.70 -24.74 14.86
CA LEU A 42 26.31 -23.83 13.88
C LEU A 42 25.92 -24.19 12.44
N LYS A 43 25.87 -25.47 12.07
CA LYS A 43 25.41 -25.90 10.74
C LYS A 43 23.95 -25.54 10.48
N ASN A 44 23.09 -25.68 11.48
CA ASN A 44 21.67 -25.33 11.35
C ASN A 44 21.49 -23.81 11.23
N LEU A 45 22.18 -23.03 12.07
CA LEU A 45 22.17 -21.56 11.98
C LEU A 45 22.69 -21.07 10.62
N SER A 46 23.77 -21.67 10.10
CA SER A 46 24.29 -21.32 8.77
C SER A 46 23.27 -21.56 7.66
N LYS A 47 22.53 -22.68 7.70
CA LYS A 47 21.47 -22.97 6.73
C LYS A 47 20.32 -21.97 6.82
N GLU A 48 19.96 -21.57 8.04
CA GLU A 48 18.92 -20.59 8.28
C GLU A 48 19.32 -19.20 7.77
N ILE A 49 20.57 -18.79 8.00
CA ILE A 49 21.14 -17.56 7.44
C ILE A 49 21.08 -17.59 5.91
N ASP A 50 21.49 -18.69 5.27
CA ASP A 50 21.42 -18.83 3.81
C ASP A 50 19.98 -18.75 3.28
N ALA A 51 19.03 -19.35 3.99
CA ALA A 51 17.61 -19.27 3.65
C ALA A 51 17.11 -17.81 3.75
N MET A 52 17.45 -17.11 4.84
CA MET A 52 17.11 -15.69 5.02
C MET A 52 17.73 -14.81 3.93
N LEU A 53 18.98 -15.06 3.54
CA LEU A 53 19.63 -14.30 2.47
C LEU A 53 18.92 -14.52 1.12
N LYS A 54 18.49 -15.75 0.83
CA LYS A 54 17.70 -16.07 -0.38
C LYS A 54 16.33 -15.36 -0.37
N THR A 55 15.63 -15.35 0.77
CA THR A 55 14.33 -14.65 0.86
C THR A 55 14.49 -13.15 0.73
N LEU A 56 15.51 -12.55 1.37
CA LEU A 56 15.85 -11.13 1.22
C LEU A 56 16.14 -10.76 -0.25
N ALA A 57 16.91 -11.58 -0.96
CA ALA A 57 17.20 -11.36 -2.37
C ALA A 57 15.92 -11.40 -3.24
N LYS A 58 15.00 -12.34 -2.95
CA LYS A 58 13.70 -12.43 -3.63
C LYS A 58 12.84 -11.19 -3.35
N MET A 59 12.70 -10.79 -2.09
CA MET A 59 11.94 -9.59 -1.70
C MET A 59 12.51 -8.32 -2.35
N LYS A 60 13.83 -8.17 -2.41
CA LYS A 60 14.49 -7.04 -3.09
C LYS A 60 14.12 -6.96 -4.58
N LYS A 61 14.09 -8.10 -5.27
CA LYS A 61 13.66 -8.18 -6.68
C LYS A 61 12.18 -7.80 -6.84
N GLU A 62 11.31 -8.33 -5.99
CA GLU A 62 9.87 -8.02 -6.00
C GLU A 62 9.58 -6.55 -5.73
N LEU A 63 10.26 -5.95 -4.73
CA LEU A 63 10.16 -4.52 -4.44
C LEU A 63 10.59 -3.66 -5.63
N LYS A 64 11.67 -4.04 -6.33
CA LYS A 64 12.11 -3.35 -7.55
C LYS A 64 11.02 -3.40 -8.63
N VAL A 65 10.41 -4.56 -8.85
CA VAL A 65 9.29 -4.71 -9.79
C VAL A 65 8.09 -3.86 -9.38
N LYS A 66 7.70 -3.88 -8.10
CA LYS A 66 6.58 -3.08 -7.57
C LYS A 66 6.82 -1.58 -7.74
N ARG A 67 8.04 -1.11 -7.46
CA ARG A 67 8.45 0.29 -7.67
C ARG A 67 8.35 0.70 -9.14
N ASN A 68 8.80 -0.16 -10.05
CA ASN A 68 8.69 0.10 -11.49
C ASN A 68 7.24 0.14 -11.99
N ARG A 69 6.39 -0.77 -11.50
CA ARG A 69 4.94 -0.74 -11.81
C ARG A 69 4.29 0.54 -11.30
N ARG A 70 4.61 0.96 -10.08
CA ARG A 70 4.13 2.23 -9.50
C ARG A 70 4.54 3.44 -10.35
N ARG A 71 5.81 3.55 -10.74
CA ARG A 71 6.30 4.63 -11.61
C ARG A 71 5.54 4.71 -12.94
N ARG A 72 5.26 3.56 -13.57
CA ARG A 72 4.47 3.51 -14.81
C ARG A 72 3.03 3.94 -14.59
N ALA A 73 2.42 3.55 -13.48
CA ALA A 73 1.07 3.97 -13.12
C ALA A 73 1.00 5.49 -12.88
N GLU A 74 1.98 6.06 -12.16
CA GLU A 74 2.11 7.50 -11.92
C GLU A 74 2.24 8.28 -13.24
N GLN A 75 3.07 7.82 -14.18
CA GLN A 75 3.17 8.42 -15.52
C GLN A 75 1.85 8.36 -16.29
N LYS A 76 1.11 7.25 -16.20
CA LYS A 76 -0.22 7.13 -16.81
C LYS A 76 -1.24 8.09 -16.19
N ILE A 77 -1.18 8.29 -14.88
CA ILE A 77 -2.04 9.25 -14.19
C ILE A 77 -1.71 10.67 -14.62
N GLU A 78 -0.42 11.02 -14.64
CA GLU A 78 0.07 12.34 -15.03
C GLU A 78 -0.32 12.69 -16.47
N THR A 79 -0.12 11.77 -17.42
CA THR A 79 -0.54 11.97 -18.81
C THR A 79 -2.05 12.14 -18.96
N LYS A 80 -2.86 11.42 -18.16
CA LYS A 80 -4.32 11.61 -18.14
C LYS A 80 -4.70 12.97 -17.55
N LYS A 81 -4.03 13.42 -16.48
CA LYS A 81 -4.26 14.74 -15.89
C LYS A 81 -4.03 15.86 -16.92
N ARG A 82 -2.90 15.83 -17.62
CA ARG A 82 -2.60 16.78 -18.70
C ARG A 82 -3.65 16.77 -19.81
N LYS A 83 -4.13 15.58 -20.22
CA LYS A 83 -5.22 15.48 -21.20
C LYS A 83 -6.52 16.11 -20.72
N ILE A 84 -6.84 16.02 -19.43
CA ILE A 84 -8.02 16.65 -18.84
C ILE A 84 -7.84 18.18 -18.80
N GLU A 85 -6.67 18.65 -18.38
CA GLU A 85 -6.31 20.07 -18.32
C GLU A 85 -6.39 20.73 -19.70
N ASN A 86 -5.74 20.16 -20.72
CA ASN A 86 -5.83 20.66 -22.09
C ASN A 86 -7.27 20.69 -22.62
N ARG A 87 -8.12 19.73 -22.21
CA ARG A 87 -9.53 19.73 -22.57
C ARG A 87 -10.32 20.84 -21.87
N LYS A 88 -9.99 21.16 -20.61
CA LYS A 88 -10.58 22.31 -19.91
C LYS A 88 -10.21 23.60 -20.60
N GLU A 89 -8.93 23.79 -20.94
CA GLU A 89 -8.47 24.97 -21.69
C GLU A 89 -9.20 25.12 -23.03
N LEU A 90 -9.41 24.03 -23.77
CA LEU A 90 -10.19 24.04 -25.02
C LEU A 90 -11.68 24.38 -24.81
N LEU A 91 -12.25 24.05 -23.66
CA LEU A 91 -13.64 24.41 -23.32
C LEU A 91 -13.75 25.86 -22.86
N ASP A 92 -12.79 26.33 -22.06
CA ASP A 92 -12.73 27.72 -21.56
C ASP A 92 -12.40 28.72 -22.67
N HIS A 93 -11.64 28.30 -23.68
CA HIS A 93 -11.37 29.08 -24.89
C HIS A 93 -12.34 28.81 -26.03
N ARG A 94 -13.42 28.07 -25.80
CA ARG A 94 -14.48 27.97 -26.80
C ARG A 94 -15.12 29.35 -26.89
N PRO A 95 -14.92 30.11 -28.00
CA PRO A 95 -15.59 31.38 -28.13
C PRO A 95 -17.08 31.09 -28.03
N ASN A 96 -17.78 31.79 -27.14
CA ASN A 96 -19.23 31.82 -27.12
C ASN A 96 -19.66 32.06 -28.56
N LYS A 97 -20.13 31.00 -29.25
CA LYS A 97 -20.68 31.13 -30.58
C LYS A 97 -21.83 32.08 -30.39
N ILE A 98 -21.60 33.32 -30.80
CA ILE A 98 -22.59 34.38 -30.86
C ILE A 98 -23.83 33.72 -31.43
N THR A 99 -24.89 33.66 -30.63
CA THR A 99 -26.23 33.30 -31.07
C THR A 99 -26.67 34.39 -32.04
N ARG A 100 -26.12 34.36 -33.26
CA ARG A 100 -26.67 35.05 -34.41
C ARG A 100 -27.98 34.34 -34.69
N GLN A 101 -29.01 34.72 -33.91
CA GLN A 101 -30.39 34.52 -34.28
C GLN A 101 -30.49 34.91 -35.76
N PRO A 102 -30.90 34.02 -36.67
CA PRO A 102 -31.17 34.44 -38.03
C PRO A 102 -32.23 35.54 -37.91
N LYS A 103 -31.91 36.77 -38.34
CA LYS A 103 -32.91 37.83 -38.43
C LYS A 103 -34.04 37.28 -39.31
N LYS A 104 -35.20 37.00 -38.72
CA LYS A 104 -36.38 36.58 -39.48
C LYS A 104 -36.66 37.68 -40.49
N ILE A 105 -36.43 37.43 -41.78
CA ILE A 105 -36.85 38.32 -42.85
C ILE A 105 -38.38 38.25 -42.85
N PRO A 106 -39.11 39.35 -42.58
CA PRO A 106 -40.56 39.32 -42.62
C PRO A 106 -41.01 39.08 -44.07
N VAL A 107 -41.65 37.94 -44.31
CA VAL A 107 -42.31 37.65 -45.58
C VAL A 107 -43.47 38.64 -45.74
N PRO A 108 -43.58 39.36 -46.87
CA PRO A 108 -44.67 40.33 -47.06
C PRO A 108 -46.00 39.60 -46.98
N LYS A 109 -46.92 40.14 -46.17
CA LYS A 109 -48.21 39.47 -45.90
C LYS A 109 -49.20 39.58 -47.06
N ASN A 110 -48.92 40.49 -48.00
CA ASN A 110 -49.74 40.69 -49.20
C ASN A 110 -48.91 41.19 -50.40
N ALA A 111 -49.52 41.13 -51.58
CA ALA A 111 -48.89 41.49 -52.85
C ALA A 111 -48.48 42.98 -52.92
N ASN A 112 -49.22 43.86 -52.24
CA ASN A 112 -48.94 45.29 -52.21
C ASN A 112 -47.66 45.60 -51.44
N GLU A 113 -47.45 44.95 -50.30
CA GLU A 113 -46.25 45.08 -49.48
C GLU A 113 -45.00 44.55 -50.23
N ARG A 114 -45.16 43.47 -51.00
CA ARG A 114 -44.09 42.92 -51.85
C ARG A 114 -43.69 43.90 -52.97
N ARG A 115 -44.67 44.54 -53.62
CA ARG A 115 -44.42 45.56 -54.66
C ARG A 115 -43.76 46.83 -54.11
N TYR A 116 -44.17 47.28 -52.93
CA TYR A 116 -43.58 48.44 -52.28
C TYR A 116 -42.09 48.24 -51.99
N ARG A 117 -41.71 47.08 -51.44
CA ARG A 117 -40.30 46.79 -51.12
C ARG A 117 -39.41 46.67 -52.36
N MET A 118 -39.93 46.12 -53.48
CA MET A 118 -39.19 46.03 -54.75
C MET A 118 -38.92 47.38 -55.41
N ARG A 119 -39.62 48.45 -55.01
CA ARG A 119 -39.37 49.82 -55.52
C ARG A 119 -38.38 50.63 -54.69
N GLN A 120 -37.96 50.11 -53.54
CA GLN A 120 -37.09 50.80 -52.57
C GLN A 120 -35.63 50.29 -52.62
N THR A 121 -35.31 49.41 -53.57
CA THR A 121 -33.98 48.88 -53.87
C THR A 121 -33.57 49.31 -55.26
#